data_AF-A0A7K1ULS2-F1
#
_entry.id   AF-A0A7K1ULS2-F1
#
_cell.length_a   1.000
_cell.length_b   1.000
_cell.length_c   1.000
_cell.angle_alpha   90.00
_cell.angle_beta   90.00
_cell.angle_gamma   90.00
#
_symmetry.space_group_name_H-M   'P 1'
#
loop_
_entity.id
_entity.type
_entity.pdbx_description
1 polymer ?
#
loop_
_entity_poly.entity_id
_entity_poly.type
_entity_poly.pdbx_seq_one_letter_code
_entity_poly.pdbx_strand_id
1 'polypeptide(L)'
;MDFEEDFERVVRSVFDGALTDHILDGGAYRSFPGTFFEAKELGTRLAYELFKGRPSDMWIYTCPLAWSEWFCGIVWDRTFVVIDTLEGTISLHCSTTSD
;
A
#
# COMPACT_ATOMS: atom_id res chain seq x y z
N MET A 1 21.11 -11.85 1.20
CA MET A 1 20.07 -10.98 1.75
C MET A 1 18.85 -11.88 1.81
N ASP A 2 18.48 -12.31 3.00
CA ASP A 2 17.35 -13.22 3.18
C ASP A 2 16.07 -12.38 3.09
N PHE A 3 15.36 -12.49 1.97
CA PHE A 3 14.14 -11.71 1.66
C PHE A 3 12.91 -12.15 2.46
N GLU A 4 13.06 -13.08 3.40
CA GLU A 4 11.96 -13.85 3.97
C GLU A 4 11.19 -13.13 5.09
N GLU A 5 11.67 -11.98 5.59
CA GLU A 5 11.08 -11.29 6.76
C GLU A 5 10.50 -9.88 6.51
N ASP A 6 10.58 -9.31 5.31
CA ASP A 6 10.25 -7.89 5.12
C ASP A 6 8.74 -7.59 4.89
N PHE A 7 7.93 -8.63 4.68
CA PHE A 7 6.51 -8.47 4.36
C PHE A 7 5.62 -8.85 5.54
N GLU A 8 4.90 -7.85 6.07
CA GLU A 8 3.94 -8.03 7.14
C GLU A 8 2.52 -8.17 6.58
N ARG A 9 1.76 -9.13 7.11
CA ARG A 9 0.36 -9.30 6.70
C ARG A 9 -0.50 -8.17 7.28
N VAL A 10 -1.19 -7.45 6.42
CA VAL A 10 -2.14 -6.41 6.84
C VAL A 10 -3.52 -7.02 7.04
N VAL A 11 -4.17 -6.67 8.15
CA VAL A 11 -5.58 -7.02 8.35
C VAL A 11 -6.43 -6.18 7.41
N ARG A 12 -7.13 -6.84 6.49
CA ARG A 12 -7.98 -6.21 5.46
C ARG A 12 -8.97 -5.16 5.98
N SER A 13 -9.50 -5.33 7.19
CA SER A 13 -10.47 -4.40 7.78
C SER A 13 -9.86 -3.07 8.24
N VAL A 14 -8.53 -2.98 8.31
CA VAL A 14 -7.82 -1.74 8.68
C VAL A 14 -7.02 -1.17 7.50
N PHE A 15 -7.07 -1.82 6.34
CA PHE A 15 -6.25 -1.46 5.20
C PHE A 15 -6.57 -0.08 4.63
N ASP A 16 -7.85 0.29 4.59
CA ASP A 16 -8.29 1.64 4.25
C ASP A 16 -7.75 2.69 5.22
N GLY A 17 -7.65 2.35 6.52
CA GLY A 17 -6.97 3.16 7.53
C GLY A 17 -5.48 3.30 7.23
N ALA A 18 -4.77 2.19 6.99
CA ALA A 18 -3.36 2.22 6.63
C ALA A 18 -3.08 3.03 5.37
N LEU A 19 -3.96 2.98 4.37
CA LEU A 19 -3.89 3.84 3.18
C LEU A 19 -4.16 5.31 3.50
N THR A 20 -5.07 5.59 4.43
CA THR A 20 -5.37 6.96 4.86
C THR A 20 -4.15 7.58 5.54
N ASP A 21 -3.53 6.85 6.46
CA ASP A 21 -2.32 7.31 7.17
C ASP A 21 -1.18 7.51 6.16
N HIS A 22 -1.00 6.57 5.23
CA HIS A 22 -0.01 6.70 4.15
C HIS A 22 -0.25 7.93 3.27
N ILE A 23 -1.50 8.24 2.93
CA ILE A 23 -1.85 9.46 2.18
C ILE A 23 -1.51 10.70 3.00
N LEU A 24 -1.89 10.74 4.28
CA LEU A 24 -1.68 11.89 5.16
C LEU A 24 -0.20 12.18 5.40
N ASP A 25 0.57 11.14 5.68
CA ASP A 25 2.03 11.21 5.84
C ASP A 25 2.68 11.77 4.56
N GLY A 26 2.11 11.43 3.40
CA GLY A 26 2.56 11.91 2.11
C GLY A 26 3.89 11.25 1.71
N GLY A 27 4.71 12.00 0.96
CA GLY A 27 6.06 11.57 0.59
C GLY A 27 7.13 12.39 1.33
N ALA A 28 8.41 12.16 1.01
CA ALA A 28 9.55 12.74 1.75
C ALA A 28 9.57 14.29 1.83
N TYR A 29 8.80 14.99 0.99
CA TYR A 29 8.84 16.46 0.89
C TYR A 29 7.50 17.17 1.05
N ARG A 30 6.35 16.46 0.96
CA ARG A 30 5.01 17.09 1.04
C ARG A 30 4.02 16.15 1.71
N SER A 31 3.37 16.64 2.76
CA SER A 31 2.16 16.05 3.31
C SER A 31 0.97 16.29 2.39
N PHE A 32 -0.07 15.45 2.51
CA PHE A 32 -1.31 15.67 1.79
C PHE A 32 -1.94 17.02 2.17
N PRO A 33 -2.29 17.89 1.20
CA PRO A 33 -2.77 19.24 1.49
C PRO A 33 -4.25 19.29 1.91
N GLY A 34 -4.98 18.17 1.75
CA GLY A 34 -6.39 18.07 2.13
C GLY A 34 -6.60 17.74 3.60
N THR A 35 -7.87 17.62 3.97
CA THR A 35 -8.31 17.25 5.31
C THR A 35 -8.18 15.73 5.55
N PHE A 36 -8.22 15.34 6.83
CA PHE A 36 -8.31 13.93 7.23
C PHE A 36 -9.47 13.20 6.54
N PHE A 37 -10.64 13.84 6.43
CA PHE A 37 -11.82 13.22 5.81
C PHE A 37 -11.64 12.99 4.31
N GLU A 38 -11.01 13.93 3.60
CA GLU A 38 -10.68 13.76 2.18
C GLU A 38 -9.64 12.65 1.98
N ALA A 39 -8.61 12.57 2.84
CA ALA A 39 -7.65 11.47 2.81
C ALA A 39 -8.33 10.13 3.09
N LYS A 40 -9.26 10.08 4.06
CA LYS A 40 -10.01 8.87 4.40
C LYS A 40 -10.90 8.40 3.27
N GLU A 41 -11.56 9.33 2.58
CA GLU A 41 -12.37 9.04 1.40
C GLU A 41 -11.50 8.44 0.28
N LEU A 42 -10.32 9.04 0.02
CA LEU A 42 -9.38 8.52 -0.97
C LEU A 42 -8.87 7.12 -0.63
N GLY A 43 -8.44 6.90 0.63
CA GLY A 43 -7.97 5.60 1.09
C GLY A 43 -9.05 4.52 1.01
N THR A 44 -10.29 4.87 1.39
CA THR A 44 -11.45 3.97 1.29
C THR A 44 -11.75 3.62 -0.17
N ARG A 45 -11.75 4.60 -1.07
CA ARG A 45 -11.99 4.38 -2.50
C ARG A 45 -10.90 3.51 -3.11
N LEU A 46 -9.63 3.78 -2.80
CA LEU A 46 -8.51 2.98 -3.28
C LEU A 46 -8.62 1.53 -2.78
N ALA A 47 -8.91 1.32 -1.50
CA ALA A 47 -9.14 -0.02 -0.95
C ALA A 47 -10.29 -0.74 -1.68
N TYR A 48 -11.40 -0.04 -1.96
CA TYR A 48 -12.53 -0.61 -2.67
C TYR A 48 -12.16 -1.07 -4.09
N GLU A 49 -11.44 -0.24 -4.84
CA GLU A 49 -10.98 -0.58 -6.19
C GLU A 49 -9.99 -1.74 -6.18
N LEU A 50 -9.04 -1.75 -5.23
CA LEU A 50 -8.07 -2.83 -5.07
C LEU A 50 -8.73 -4.17 -4.76
N PHE A 51 -9.76 -4.13 -3.90
CA PHE A 51 -10.50 -5.34 -3.52
C PHE A 51 -11.64 -5.67 -4.47
N LYS A 52 -11.96 -4.78 -5.42
CA LYS A 52 -13.12 -4.88 -6.31
C LYS A 52 -14.42 -5.15 -5.52
N GLY A 53 -14.54 -4.53 -4.33
CA GLY A 53 -15.65 -4.75 -3.40
C GLY A 53 -15.69 -6.11 -2.68
N ARG A 54 -14.63 -6.93 -2.76
CA ARG A 54 -14.55 -8.30 -2.18
C ARG A 54 -13.36 -8.48 -1.22
N PRO A 55 -13.31 -7.76 -0.09
CA PRO A 55 -12.16 -7.81 0.82
C PRO A 55 -11.91 -9.20 1.42
N SER A 56 -12.94 -10.05 1.55
CA SER A 56 -12.82 -11.41 2.11
C SER A 56 -11.91 -12.33 1.29
N ASP A 57 -11.78 -12.07 -0.01
CA ASP A 57 -11.00 -12.88 -0.95
C ASP A 57 -9.58 -12.32 -1.15
N MET A 58 -9.21 -11.28 -0.41
CA MET A 58 -7.95 -10.55 -0.57
C MET A 58 -6.99 -10.89 0.57
N TRP A 59 -5.74 -11.21 0.20
CA TRP A 59 -4.61 -11.23 1.12
C TRP A 59 -3.70 -10.04 0.82
N ILE A 60 -3.25 -9.37 1.87
CA ILE A 60 -2.50 -8.12 1.73
C ILE A 60 -1.25 -8.23 2.58
N TYR A 61 -0.14 -7.87 1.99
CA TYR A 61 1.14 -7.75 2.66
C TYR A 61 1.70 -6.36 2.41
N THR A 62 2.45 -5.82 3.37
CA THR A 62 3.15 -4.55 3.24
C THR A 62 4.61 -4.70 3.60
N CYS A 63 5.46 -3.93 2.92
CA CYS A 63 6.88 -3.82 3.22
C CYS A 63 7.27 -2.33 3.15
N PRO A 64 7.88 -1.75 4.20
CA PRO A 64 8.36 -0.36 4.17
C PRO A 64 9.71 -0.20 3.47
N LEU A 65 10.37 -1.30 3.07
CA LEU A 65 11.70 -1.29 2.48
C LEU A 65 11.68 -1.60 0.98
N ALA A 66 12.76 -1.20 0.29
CA ALA A 66 13.04 -1.67 -1.05
C ALA A 66 13.41 -3.16 -0.98
N TRP A 67 12.45 -4.02 -1.27
CA TRP A 67 12.58 -5.48 -1.21
C TRP A 67 13.17 -6.07 -2.51
N SER A 68 13.53 -5.23 -3.49
CA SER A 68 14.14 -5.64 -4.75
C SER A 68 15.12 -4.59 -5.28
N GLU A 69 16.24 -5.04 -5.83
CA GLU A 69 17.27 -4.19 -6.43
C GLU A 69 16.82 -3.51 -7.73
N TRP A 70 15.68 -3.92 -8.31
CA TRP A 70 15.14 -3.31 -9.54
C TRP A 70 14.76 -1.84 -9.37
N PHE A 71 14.54 -1.38 -8.14
CA PHE A 71 14.14 0.00 -7.83
C PHE A 71 15.32 0.86 -7.34
N CYS A 72 16.51 0.65 -7.92
CA CYS A 72 17.71 1.37 -7.54
C CYS A 72 17.59 2.89 -7.75
N GLY A 73 17.97 3.68 -6.74
CA GLY A 73 18.02 5.15 -6.82
C GLY A 73 16.70 5.87 -6.54
N ILE A 74 15.67 5.16 -6.06
CA ILE A 74 14.38 5.74 -5.72
C ILE A 74 14.21 5.74 -4.19
N VAL A 75 13.67 6.83 -3.61
CA VAL A 75 13.31 6.86 -2.19
C VAL A 75 12.03 6.04 -2.01
N TRP A 76 12.15 4.93 -1.28
CA TRP A 76 11.05 3.99 -1.07
C TRP A 76 10.25 4.37 0.16
N ASP A 77 8.93 4.48 0.03
CA ASP A 77 8.05 4.72 1.17
C ASP A 77 7.39 3.41 1.60
N ARG A 78 6.73 2.71 0.67
CA ARG A 78 5.96 1.50 0.98
C ARG A 78 5.63 0.64 -0.23
N THR A 79 5.61 -0.67 -0.06
CA THR A 79 4.98 -1.63 -0.97
C THR A 79 3.71 -2.20 -0.36
N PHE A 80 2.70 -2.42 -1.18
CA PHE A 80 1.59 -3.33 -0.90
C PHE A 80 1.55 -4.44 -1.94
N VAL A 81 1.51 -5.69 -1.48
CA VAL A 81 1.24 -6.86 -2.31
C VAL A 81 -0.20 -7.27 -2.02
N VAL A 82 -1.04 -7.26 -3.05
CA VAL A 82 -2.45 -7.65 -2.96
C VAL A 82 -2.63 -8.92 -3.78
N ILE A 83 -3.08 -9.99 -3.13
CA ILE A 83 -3.36 -11.28 -3.75
C ILE A 83 -4.88 -11.47 -3.76
N ASP A 84 -5.45 -11.52 -4.96
CA ASP A 84 -6.84 -11.89 -5.19
C ASP A 84 -6.91 -13.42 -5.30
N THR A 85 -7.37 -14.07 -4.24
CA THR A 85 -7.39 -15.53 -4.15
C THR A 85 -8.48 -16.17 -5.01
N LEU A 86 -9.50 -15.41 -5.41
CA LEU A 86 -10.57 -15.88 -6.27
C LEU A 86 -10.12 -15.89 -7.74
N GLU A 87 -9.49 -14.80 -8.18
CA GLU A 87 -9.03 -14.64 -9.57
C GLU A 87 -7.61 -15.22 -9.81
N GLY A 88 -6.88 -15.54 -8.73
CA GLY A 88 -5.50 -16.04 -8.81
C GLY A 88 -4.50 -14.98 -9.29
N THR A 89 -4.76 -13.69 -9.01
CA THR A 89 -3.91 -12.58 -9.46
C THR A 89 -3.12 -11.96 -8.31
N ILE A 90 -1.92 -11.48 -8.61
CA ILE A 90 -1.08 -10.72 -7.67
C ILE A 90 -0.84 -9.33 -8.26
N SER A 91 -1.13 -8.30 -7.47
CA SER A 91 -0.88 -6.90 -7.80
C SER A 91 0.12 -6.32 -6.81
N LEU A 92 1.09 -5.56 -7.32
CA LEU A 92 2.06 -4.82 -6.51
C LEU A 92 1.82 -3.32 -6.67
N HIS A 93 1.68 -2.64 -5.53
CA HIS A 93 1.52 -1.20 -5.47
C HIS A 93 2.70 -0.62 -4.70
N CYS A 94 3.51 0.16 -5.40
CA CYS A 94 4.71 0.76 -4.83
C CYS A 94 4.48 2.26 -4.70
N SER A 95 4.60 2.76 -3.47
CA SER A 95 4.70 4.19 -3.20
C SER A 95 6.17 4.55 -3.09
N THR A 96 6.55 5.51 -3.92
CA THR A 96 7.92 5.99 -4.00
C THR A 96 7.90 7.50 -4.09
N THR A 97 8.84 8.13 -3.41
CA THR A 97 9.17 9.52 -3.65
C THR A 97 10.32 9.58 -4.65
N SER A 98 10.05 10.09 -5.84
CA SER A 98 11.08 10.50 -6.79
C SER A 98 11.11 12.02 -6.83
N ASP A 99 12.29 12.60 -6.59
CA ASP A 99 12.63 13.88 -7.24
C ASP A 99 13.09 13.61 -8.68
#